data_AF-A0A523X2G7-F1
#
_entry.id   AF-A0A523X2G7-F1
#
_cell.length_a   1.000
_cell.length_b   1.000
_cell.length_c   1.000
_cell.angle_alpha   90.00
_cell.angle_beta   90.00
_cell.angle_gamma   90.00
#
_symmetry.space_group_name_H-M   'P 1'
#
loop_
_entity.id
_entity.type
_entity.pdbx_description
1 polymer ?
#
loop_
_entity_poly.entity_id
_entity_poly.type
_entity_poly.pdbx_seq_one_letter_code
_entity_poly.pdbx_strand_id
1 'polypeptide(L)' 'FDDDKEIAVNCDLCHERLRNNEEPACSLTCPTRCILWGDMKKVSEGIEERFLQQQTS' A
#
# COMPACT_ATOMS: atom_id res chain seq x y z
N PHE A 1 12.59 15.39 2.86
CA PHE A 1 12.90 16.63 2.14
C PHE A 1 14.38 16.87 2.38
N ASP A 2 15.17 16.94 1.32
CA ASP A 2 16.61 17.27 1.41
C ASP A 2 16.67 18.77 1.09
N ASP A 3 16.67 19.64 2.11
CA ASP A 3 16.58 21.10 1.91
C ASP A 3 17.78 21.65 1.11
N ASP A 4 18.92 20.94 1.11
CA ASP A 4 20.17 21.37 0.48
C ASP A 4 20.24 21.03 -1.01
N LYS A 5 19.40 20.09 -1.48
CA LYS A 5 19.28 19.72 -2.88
C LYS A 5 17.88 20.12 -3.29
N GLU A 6 17.71 21.02 -4.26
CA GLU A 6 16.41 21.47 -4.79
C GLU A 6 15.61 20.32 -5.46
N ILE A 7 15.29 19.27 -4.68
CA ILE A 7 14.78 17.97 -5.10
C ILE A 7 13.60 17.64 -4.18
N ALA A 8 12.44 17.50 -4.79
CA ALA A 8 11.28 16.93 -4.13
C ALA A 8 11.43 15.41 -4.04
N VAL A 9 11.29 14.87 -2.83
CA VAL A 9 11.26 13.42 -2.58
C VAL A 9 9.86 13.05 -2.12
N ASN A 10 9.28 12.01 -2.72
CA ASN A 10 7.97 11.47 -2.35
C ASN A 10 8.03 9.93 -2.32
N CYS A 11 6.94 9.29 -1.90
CA CYS A 11 6.76 7.84 -1.99
C CYS A 11 6.98 7.35 -3.42
N ASP A 12 7.87 6.39 -3.59
CA ASP A 12 8.23 5.76 -4.86
C ASP A 12 7.50 4.42 -5.09
N LEU A 13 6.55 4.10 -4.21
CA LEU A 13 5.87 2.79 -4.14
C LEU A 13 6.85 1.61 -3.94
N CYS A 14 7.99 1.85 -3.27
CA CYS A 14 9.04 0.86 -3.06
C CYS A 14 9.55 0.28 -4.39
N HIS A 15 9.96 1.13 -5.33
CA HIS A 15 10.31 0.76 -6.70
C HIS A 15 11.26 -0.47 -6.78
N GLU A 16 12.31 -0.46 -5.97
CA GLU A 16 13.29 -1.57 -5.93
C GLU A 16 12.71 -2.88 -5.41
N ARG A 17 11.75 -2.83 -4.49
CA ARG A 17 11.06 -4.03 -3.98
C ARG A 17 10.14 -4.62 -5.04
N LEU A 18 9.39 -3.76 -5.72
CA LEU A 18 8.52 -4.17 -6.82
C LEU A 18 9.30 -4.85 -7.95
N ARG A 19 10.48 -4.33 -8.29
CA ARG A 19 11.37 -4.95 -9.27
C ARG A 19 11.81 -6.36 -8.88
N ASN A 20 11.85 -6.67 -7.59
CA ASN A 20 12.17 -7.98 -7.03
C ASN A 20 10.93 -8.84 -6.74
N ASN A 21 9.74 -8.44 -7.22
CA ASN A 21 8.45 -9.07 -6.92
C ASN A 21 8.10 -9.12 -5.42
N GLU A 22 8.59 -8.15 -4.65
CA GLU A 22 8.24 -8.00 -3.24
C GLU A 22 7.14 -6.95 -3.05
N GLU A 23 6.34 -7.11 -2.01
CA GLU A 23 5.34 -6.11 -1.61
C GLU A 23 5.99 -4.83 -1.03
N PRO A 24 5.35 -3.66 -1.14
CA PRO A 24 5.79 -2.45 -0.47
C PRO A 24 6.01 -2.66 1.03
N ALA A 25 7.02 -1.98 1.58
CA ALA A 25 7.37 -2.12 2.99
C ALA A 25 6.22 -1.75 3.93
N CYS A 26 5.47 -0.69 3.59
CA CYS A 26 4.36 -0.22 4.38
C CYS A 26 3.18 -1.21 4.39
N SER A 27 2.86 -1.87 3.27
CA SER A 27 1.79 -2.87 3.23
C SER A 27 2.17 -4.13 4.01
N LEU A 28 3.41 -4.59 3.85
CA LEU A 28 3.91 -5.81 4.48
C LEU A 28 4.01 -5.69 6.01
N THR A 29 4.43 -4.54 6.52
CA THR A 29 4.66 -4.34 7.97
C THR A 29 3.39 -3.99 8.75
N CYS A 30 2.29 -3.64 8.07
CA CYS A 30 1.10 -3.09 8.71
C CYS A 30 0.47 -4.10 9.71
N PRO A 31 0.53 -3.86 11.04
CA PRO A 31 0.13 -4.86 12.03
C PRO A 31 -1.39 -5.08 12.06
N THR A 32 -2.16 -4.04 11.78
CA THR A 32 -3.63 -4.07 11.70
C THR A 32 -4.14 -4.47 10.32
N ARG A 33 -3.23 -4.69 9.35
CA ARG A 33 -3.56 -5.01 7.95
C ARG A 33 -4.47 -3.96 7.29
N CYS A 34 -4.36 -2.69 7.67
CA CYS A 34 -5.18 -1.63 7.11
C CYS A 34 -4.88 -1.34 5.63
N ILE A 35 -3.65 -1.58 5.18
CA ILE A 35 -3.21 -1.35 3.79
C ILE A 35 -3.49 -2.59 2.95
N LEU A 36 -4.28 -2.44 1.89
CA LEU A 36 -4.50 -3.48 0.87
C LEU A 36 -3.45 -3.35 -0.22
N TRP A 37 -2.81 -4.48 -0.58
CA TRP A 37 -1.82 -4.55 -1.66
C TRP A 37 -2.12 -5.70 -2.62
N GLY A 38 -2.05 -5.41 -3.91
CA GLY A 38 -2.37 -6.35 -4.98
C GLY A 38 -2.64 -5.65 -6.30
N ASP A 39 -3.06 -6.43 -7.29
CA ASP A 39 -3.65 -5.86 -8.49
C ASP A 39 -5.01 -5.21 -8.20
N MET A 40 -5.58 -4.53 -9.20
CA MET A 40 -6.87 -3.85 -9.07
C MET A 40 -8.00 -4.79 -8.64
N LYS A 41 -7.95 -6.06 -9.07
CA LYS A 41 -8.98 -7.04 -8.72
C LYS A 41 -8.92 -7.36 -7.23
N LYS A 42 -7.74 -7.73 -6.71
CA LYS A 42 -7.52 -8.05 -5.29
C LYS A 42 -7.85 -6.86 -4.38
N VAL A 43 -7.50 -5.64 -4.81
CA VAL A 43 -7.84 -4.43 -4.06
C VAL A 43 -9.34 -4.19 -4.05
N SER A 44 -10.03 -4.36 -5.18
CA SER A 44 -11.49 -4.16 -5.27
C SER A 44 -12.25 -5.16 -4.41
N GLU A 45 -11.91 -6.45 -4.50
CA GLU A 45 -12.48 -7.52 -3.68
C GLU A 45 -12.30 -7.23 -2.18
N GLY A 46 -11.09 -6.82 -1.76
CA GLY A 46 -10.82 -6.46 -0.37
C GLY A 46 -11.57 -5.23 0.13
N ILE A 47 -11.91 -4.28 -0.75
CA ILE A 47 -12.76 -3.13 -0.41
C ILE A 47 -14.20 -3.58 -0.21
N GLU A 48 -14.73 -4.40 -1.12
CA GLU A 48 -16.10 -4.94 -1.03
C GLU A 48 -16.30 -5.73 0.27
N GLU A 49 -15.37 -6.63 0.61
CA GLU A 49 -15.42 -7.41 1.85
C GLU A 49 -15.47 -6.52 3.10
N ARG A 50 -14.61 -5.49 3.16
CA ARG A 50 -14.57 -4.54 4.28
C ARG A 50 -15.83 -3.70 4.39
N PHE A 51 -16.44 -3.35 3.26
CA PHE A 51 -17.68 -2.58 3.23
C PHE A 51 -18.86 -3.41 3.76
N LEU A 52 -18.89 -4.71 3.47
CA LEU A 52 -19.91 -5.63 4.00
C LEU A 52 -19.76 -5.87 5.51
N GLN A 53 -18.52 -6.03 6.00
CA GLN A 53 -18.23 -6.20 7.43
C GLN A 53 -18.68 -4.98 8.26
N GLN A 54 -18.50 -3.76 7.75
CA GLN A 54 -18.89 -2.54 8.45
C GLN A 54 -20.42 -2.32 8.51
N GLN A 55 -21.19 -2.88 7.58
CA GLN A 55 -22.66 -2.76 7.59
C GLN A 55 -23.35 -3.74 8.54
N THR A 56 -22.64 -4.76 9.01
CA THR A 56 -23.20 -5.84 9.84
C THR A 56 -22.84 -5.72 11.32
N SER A 57 -22.10 -4.66 11.68
CA SER A 57 -21.67 -4.34 13.04
C SER A 57 -22.37 -3.11 13.60
#